data_AF-A0A535DJ90-F1
#
_entry.id   AF-A0A535DJ90-F1
#
_cell.length_a   1.000
_cell.length_b   1.000
_cell.length_c   1.000
_cell.angle_alpha   90.00
_cell.angle_beta   90.00
_cell.angle_gamma   90.00
#
_symmetry.space_group_name_H-M   'P 1'
#
loop_
_entity.id
_entity.type
_entity.pdbx_description
1 polymer ?
#
loop_
_entity_poly.entity_id
_entity_poly.type
_entity_poly.pdbx_seq_one_letter_code
_entity_poly.pdbx_strand_id
1 'polypeptide(L)'
;PHLNGLGGEVPIVLWDASSRRVEVICGQGTAPMTASIEAMRALGVAEVPGTGLLAACVPGAFGGWMTMLRDHGTRELEDVLELAAGYADSGYPLVPRIADTIRAVEDLFRVHWPASARVYLPEGIPAGWSRFTNPDLAATYRKLVAESKAGGGSRESRIDAAVQAFYSGFVAEAIDRHCR
;
A
#
# COMPACT_ATOMS: atom_id res chain seq x y z
N PRO A 1 -8.24 -5.55 3.17
CA PRO A 1 -7.81 -5.06 1.83
C PRO A 1 -8.86 -4.22 1.08
N HIS A 2 -10.16 -4.48 1.24
CA HIS A 2 -11.20 -3.82 0.42
C HIS A 2 -11.41 -2.30 0.67
N LEU A 3 -10.73 -1.70 1.64
CA LEU A 3 -10.91 -0.29 2.02
C LEU A 3 -9.60 0.51 2.10
N ASN A 4 -8.43 -0.15 2.07
CA ASN A 4 -7.12 0.49 2.10
C ASN A 4 -5.99 -0.47 1.67
N GLY A 5 -4.78 0.09 1.49
CA GLY A 5 -3.56 -0.64 1.23
C GLY A 5 -2.34 0.28 1.16
N LEU A 6 -1.14 -0.29 1.01
CA LEU A 6 0.12 0.47 0.91
C LEU A 6 0.16 1.43 -0.29
N GLY A 7 -0.56 1.09 -1.37
CA GLY A 7 -0.68 1.92 -2.57
C GLY A 7 -1.66 3.09 -2.44
N GLY A 8 -2.21 3.35 -1.26
CA GLY A 8 -3.19 4.41 -1.01
C GLY A 8 -2.60 5.65 -0.36
N GLU A 9 -3.44 6.35 0.40
CA GLU A 9 -3.17 7.67 0.98
C GLU A 9 -3.53 7.72 2.48
N VAL A 10 -2.93 8.66 3.23
CA VAL A 10 -3.28 8.90 4.63
C VAL A 10 -3.03 10.35 5.08
N PRO A 11 -4.05 11.10 5.53
CA PRO A 11 -3.83 12.28 6.36
C PRO A 11 -3.68 11.87 7.83
N ILE A 12 -2.62 12.33 8.50
CA ILE A 12 -2.36 12.03 9.91
C ILE A 12 -2.37 13.35 10.67
N VAL A 13 -3.20 13.45 11.70
CA VAL A 13 -3.23 14.57 12.64
C VAL A 13 -2.71 14.06 13.98
N LEU A 14 -1.65 14.69 14.50
CA LEU A 14 -1.04 14.29 15.77
C LEU A 14 -0.85 15.49 16.69
N TRP A 15 -0.87 15.23 18.00
CA TRP A 15 -0.50 16.20 19.02
C TRP A 15 0.90 15.86 19.52
N ASP A 16 1.87 16.74 19.27
CA ASP A 16 3.20 16.60 19.85
C ASP A 16 3.20 17.21 21.25
N ALA A 17 3.32 16.35 22.26
CA ALA A 17 3.35 16.76 23.66
C ALA A 17 4.62 17.57 24.02
N SER A 18 5.73 17.35 23.32
CA SER A 18 7.01 18.04 23.57
C SER A 18 6.96 19.49 23.12
N SER A 19 6.41 19.74 21.93
CA SER A 19 6.26 21.10 21.37
C SER A 19 4.88 21.72 21.63
N ARG A 20 3.96 20.96 22.23
CA ARG A 20 2.59 21.36 22.61
C ARG A 20 1.81 21.97 21.45
N ARG A 21 1.90 21.35 20.28
CA ARG A 21 1.20 21.78 19.06
C ARG A 21 0.58 20.60 18.33
N VAL A 22 -0.45 20.90 17.55
CA VAL A 22 -0.98 19.98 16.56
C VAL A 22 -0.08 20.04 15.33
N GLU A 23 0.28 18.88 14.80
CA GLU A 23 0.96 18.71 13.53
C GLU A 23 0.11 17.86 12.58
N VAL A 24 0.30 18.10 11.28
CA VAL A 24 -0.37 17.34 10.23
C VAL A 24 0.69 16.77 9.30
N ILE A 25 0.73 15.46 9.17
CA ILE A 25 1.52 14.76 8.15
C ILE A 25 0.57 14.47 6.99
N CYS A 26 0.86 15.08 5.85
CA CYS A 26 0.11 14.89 4.61
C CYS A 26 0.69 13.71 3.83
N GLY A 27 0.16 12.51 4.05
CA GLY A 27 0.43 11.32 3.22
C GLY A 27 -0.56 11.22 2.05
N GLN A 28 -0.92 12.36 1.45
CA GLN A 28 -1.75 12.41 0.23
C GLN A 28 -0.85 12.57 -0.99
N GLY A 29 -0.94 11.56 -1.85
CA GLY A 29 -0.33 11.47 -3.16
C GLY A 29 -0.77 12.56 -4.12
N THR A 30 0.15 12.92 -5.01
CA THR A 30 -0.13 13.85 -6.10
C THR A 30 -0.44 13.07 -7.38
N ALA A 31 -1.06 13.75 -8.34
CA ALA A 31 -1.15 13.22 -9.70
C ALA A 31 0.27 13.01 -10.27
N PRO A 32 0.51 11.93 -11.03
CA PRO A 32 1.77 11.76 -11.75
C PRO A 32 2.10 12.98 -12.62
N MET A 33 3.38 13.30 -12.78
CA MET A 33 3.83 14.49 -13.52
C MET A 33 3.29 14.56 -14.96
N THR A 34 3.06 13.41 -15.59
CA THR A 34 2.55 13.29 -16.96
C THR A 34 1.03 13.27 -17.05
N ALA A 35 0.31 13.22 -15.93
CA ALA A 35 -1.15 13.13 -15.87
C ALA A 35 -1.82 14.50 -16.03
N SER A 36 -1.53 15.21 -17.13
CA SER A 36 -2.18 16.48 -17.44
C SER A 36 -3.61 16.29 -17.99
N ILE A 37 -4.41 17.35 -17.98
CA ILE A 37 -5.76 17.33 -18.57
C ILE A 37 -5.68 17.00 -20.07
N GLU A 38 -4.70 17.55 -20.77
CA GLU A 38 -4.47 17.30 -22.19
C GLU A 38 -4.11 15.83 -22.43
N ALA A 39 -3.25 15.24 -21.61
CA ALA A 39 -2.89 13.83 -21.70
C ALA A 39 -4.11 12.91 -21.47
N MET A 40 -4.94 13.21 -20.47
CA MET A 40 -6.17 12.47 -20.21
C MET A 40 -7.16 12.57 -21.38
N ARG A 41 -7.35 13.78 -21.93
CA ARG A 41 -8.21 13.99 -23.10
C ARG A 41 -7.69 13.30 -24.36
N ALA A 42 -6.37 13.24 -24.54
CA ALA A 42 -5.75 12.53 -25.66
C ALA A 42 -6.00 11.01 -25.60
N LEU A 43 -6.22 10.44 -24.41
CA LEU A 43 -6.66 9.06 -24.22
C LEU A 43 -8.18 8.87 -24.42
N GLY A 44 -8.91 9.92 -24.79
CA GLY A 44 -10.36 9.89 -24.95
C GLY A 44 -11.14 9.90 -23.64
N VAL A 45 -10.48 10.26 -22.54
CA VAL A 45 -11.07 10.26 -21.19
C VAL A 45 -11.66 11.63 -20.89
N ALA A 46 -12.99 11.71 -20.81
CA ALA A 46 -13.70 12.93 -20.44
C ALA A 46 -13.72 13.16 -18.91
N GLU A 47 -13.81 12.07 -18.14
CA GLU A 47 -13.79 12.06 -16.67
C GLU A 47 -12.84 10.95 -16.21
N VAL A 48 -12.05 11.23 -15.17
CA VAL A 48 -11.13 10.23 -14.59
C VAL A 48 -11.95 9.03 -14.12
N PRO A 49 -11.64 7.80 -14.57
CA PRO A 49 -12.41 6.63 -14.20
C PRO A 49 -12.29 6.33 -12.71
N GLY A 50 -13.29 5.66 -12.12
CA GLY A 50 -13.24 5.24 -10.72
C GLY A 50 -12.32 4.06 -10.43
N THR A 51 -11.75 3.42 -11.47
CA THR A 51 -10.87 2.26 -11.36
C THR A 51 -9.76 2.31 -12.43
N GLY A 52 -8.77 1.44 -12.28
CA GLY A 52 -7.63 1.36 -13.20
C GLY A 52 -6.54 2.40 -12.92
N LEU A 53 -5.49 2.37 -13.76
CA LEU A 53 -4.27 3.12 -13.51
C LEU A 53 -4.43 4.63 -13.65
N LEU A 54 -5.36 5.11 -14.48
CA LEU A 54 -5.59 6.54 -14.69
C LEU A 54 -6.14 7.24 -13.44
N ALA A 55 -6.78 6.48 -12.54
CA ALA A 55 -7.32 6.97 -11.29
C ALA A 55 -6.26 7.04 -10.17
N ALA A 56 -5.08 6.48 -10.39
CA ALA A 56 -4.07 6.31 -9.34
C ALA A 56 -3.23 7.59 -9.16
N CYS A 57 -3.14 8.05 -7.91
CA CYS A 57 -2.13 9.00 -7.49
C CYS A 57 -0.81 8.28 -7.15
N VAL A 58 0.26 9.06 -7.00
CA VAL A 58 1.53 8.56 -6.43
C VAL A 58 1.27 8.10 -4.99
N PRO A 59 1.50 6.83 -4.61
CA PRO A 59 1.14 6.34 -3.27
C PRO A 59 1.75 7.17 -2.12
N GLY A 60 0.92 7.84 -1.32
CA GLY A 60 1.37 8.70 -0.22
C GLY A 60 1.34 8.02 1.16
N ALA A 61 0.56 6.95 1.34
CA ALA A 61 0.34 6.35 2.65
C ALA A 61 1.62 5.83 3.31
N PHE A 62 2.46 5.11 2.56
CA PHE A 62 3.69 4.53 3.11
C PHE A 62 4.63 5.63 3.60
N GLY A 63 4.87 6.66 2.79
CA GLY A 63 5.65 7.84 3.19
C GLY A 63 5.10 8.52 4.44
N GLY A 64 3.78 8.76 4.50
CA GLY A 64 3.13 9.35 5.67
C GLY A 64 3.37 8.55 6.96
N TRP A 65 3.21 7.21 6.90
CA TRP A 65 3.49 6.35 8.06
C TRP A 65 4.96 6.31 8.44
N MET A 66 5.87 6.28 7.47
CA MET A 66 7.31 6.28 7.74
C MET A 66 7.78 7.61 8.34
N THR A 67 7.28 8.75 7.86
CA THR A 67 7.53 10.06 8.47
C THR A 67 7.07 10.08 9.93
N MET A 68 5.85 9.61 10.20
CA MET A 68 5.34 9.53 11.58
C MET A 68 6.22 8.64 12.48
N LEU A 69 6.60 7.45 11.98
CA LEU A 69 7.43 6.51 12.73
C LEU A 69 8.84 7.05 12.98
N ARG A 70 9.45 7.71 11.98
CA ARG A 70 10.80 8.28 12.07
C ARG A 70 10.85 9.44 13.06
N ASP A 71 9.93 10.38 12.93
CA ASP A 71 10.00 11.68 13.60
C ASP A 71 9.34 11.66 14.99
N HIS A 72 8.34 10.78 15.19
CA HIS A 72 7.58 10.70 16.45
C HIS A 72 7.53 9.30 17.07
N GLY A 73 8.02 8.28 16.38
CA GLY A 73 7.98 6.90 16.86
C GLY A 73 9.15 6.55 17.79
N THR A 74 8.98 5.42 18.48
CA THR A 74 10.01 4.85 19.36
C THR A 74 10.43 3.43 18.99
N ARG A 75 9.68 2.77 18.11
CA ARG A 75 9.87 1.36 17.72
C ARG A 75 10.67 1.22 16.43
N GLU A 76 11.34 0.09 16.25
CA GLU A 76 11.95 -0.27 14.97
C GLU A 76 10.86 -0.58 13.93
N LEU A 77 11.18 -0.41 12.64
CA LEU A 77 10.25 -0.73 11.55
C LEU A 77 9.82 -2.21 11.57
N GLU A 78 10.75 -3.11 11.91
CA GLU A 78 10.47 -4.55 12.04
C GLU A 78 9.35 -4.83 13.04
N ASP A 79 9.40 -4.22 14.23
CA ASP A 79 8.41 -4.46 15.28
C ASP A 79 6.99 -4.05 14.84
N VAL A 80 6.90 -3.02 14.01
CA VAL A 80 5.62 -2.50 13.50
C VAL A 80 5.11 -3.35 12.33
N LEU A 81 5.97 -3.65 11.35
CA LEU A 81 5.57 -4.36 10.15
C LEU A 81 5.40 -5.88 10.37
N GLU A 82 6.06 -6.49 11.34
CA GLU A 82 5.96 -7.93 11.58
C GLU A 82 4.53 -8.34 11.94
N LEU A 83 3.76 -7.49 12.63
CA LEU A 83 2.34 -7.75 12.88
C LEU A 83 1.55 -7.91 11.57
N ALA A 84 1.77 -7.01 10.62
CA ALA A 84 1.11 -7.05 9.32
C ALA A 84 1.62 -8.23 8.45
N ALA A 85 2.93 -8.49 8.48
CA ALA A 85 3.54 -9.62 7.78
C ALA A 85 3.01 -10.96 8.33
N GLY A 86 2.92 -11.10 9.65
CA GLY A 86 2.39 -12.28 10.32
C GLY A 86 0.94 -12.58 9.92
N TYR A 87 0.05 -11.58 9.93
CA TYR A 87 -1.33 -11.77 9.47
C TYR A 87 -1.43 -12.05 7.96
N ALA A 88 -0.58 -11.42 7.14
CA ALA A 88 -0.55 -11.71 5.71
C ALA A 88 -0.09 -13.14 5.43
N ASP A 89 0.88 -13.66 6.19
CA ASP A 89 1.48 -14.99 5.98
C ASP A 89 0.65 -16.12 6.62
N SER A 90 0.37 -15.99 7.92
CA SER A 90 -0.34 -17.01 8.72
C SER A 90 -1.85 -16.95 8.53
N GLY A 91 -2.35 -15.79 8.11
CA GLY A 91 -3.74 -15.55 7.76
C GLY A 91 -4.58 -14.95 8.89
N TYR A 92 -5.76 -14.50 8.51
CA TYR A 92 -6.75 -13.90 9.41
C TYR A 92 -8.17 -14.32 9.00
N PRO A 93 -9.16 -14.26 9.92
CA PRO A 93 -10.55 -14.50 9.56
C PRO A 93 -11.08 -13.38 8.66
N LEU A 94 -11.42 -13.71 7.42
CA LEU A 94 -11.86 -12.75 6.42
C LEU A 94 -13.30 -12.32 6.70
N VAL A 95 -13.52 -11.09 7.16
CA VAL A 95 -14.87 -10.60 7.46
C VAL A 95 -15.79 -10.68 6.22
N PRO A 96 -17.09 -11.02 6.36
CA PRO A 96 -17.98 -11.30 5.22
C PRO A 96 -18.01 -10.22 4.15
N ARG A 97 -17.90 -8.94 4.53
CA ARG A 97 -17.88 -7.81 3.60
C ARG A 97 -16.75 -7.86 2.57
N ILE A 98 -15.60 -8.45 2.93
CA ILE A 98 -14.50 -8.66 1.98
C ILE A 98 -14.92 -9.66 0.90
N ALA A 99 -15.55 -10.78 1.28
CA ALA A 99 -16.04 -11.78 0.34
C ALA A 99 -17.11 -11.20 -0.60
N ASP A 100 -18.02 -10.39 -0.06
CA ASP A 100 -19.03 -9.69 -0.87
C ASP A 100 -18.40 -8.72 -1.87
N THR A 101 -17.34 -8.01 -1.45
CA THR A 101 -16.60 -7.10 -2.34
C THR A 101 -15.90 -7.88 -3.45
N ILE A 102 -15.23 -8.99 -3.12
CA ILE A 102 -14.58 -9.86 -4.12
C ILE A 102 -15.62 -10.39 -5.12
N ARG A 103 -16.79 -10.85 -4.64
CA ARG A 103 -17.88 -11.32 -5.49
C ARG A 103 -18.37 -10.26 -6.46
N ALA A 104 -18.50 -9.01 -6.00
CA ALA A 104 -18.96 -7.91 -6.84
C ALA A 104 -18.00 -7.56 -8.00
N VAL A 105 -16.72 -7.97 -7.91
CA VAL A 105 -15.69 -7.71 -8.94
C VAL A 105 -15.09 -9.01 -9.51
N GLU A 106 -15.73 -10.16 -9.29
CA GLU A 106 -15.18 -11.47 -9.69
C GLU A 106 -14.90 -11.53 -11.20
N ASP A 107 -15.87 -11.15 -12.03
CA ASP A 107 -15.71 -11.16 -13.49
C ASP A 107 -14.55 -10.27 -13.94
N LEU A 108 -14.41 -9.10 -13.31
CA LEU A 108 -13.32 -8.17 -13.58
C LEU A 108 -11.96 -8.78 -13.21
N PHE A 109 -11.87 -9.48 -12.09
CA PHE A 109 -10.65 -10.20 -11.69
C PHE A 109 -10.31 -11.31 -12.67
N ARG A 110 -11.29 -12.11 -13.09
CA ARG A 110 -11.06 -13.25 -13.98
C ARG A 110 -10.68 -12.83 -15.40
N VAL A 111 -11.33 -11.81 -15.93
CA VAL A 111 -11.20 -11.41 -17.34
C VAL A 111 -10.09 -10.37 -17.53
N HIS A 112 -10.01 -9.38 -16.64
CA HIS A 112 -9.17 -8.20 -16.87
C HIS A 112 -8.03 -8.07 -15.87
N TRP A 113 -8.20 -8.52 -14.61
CA TRP A 113 -7.19 -8.38 -13.55
C TRP A 113 -6.71 -9.74 -13.01
N PRO A 114 -6.08 -10.58 -13.84
CA PRO A 114 -5.67 -11.94 -13.45
C PRO A 114 -4.67 -11.94 -12.28
N ALA A 115 -3.92 -10.84 -12.08
CA ALA A 115 -3.07 -10.67 -10.90
C ALA A 115 -3.89 -10.62 -9.60
N SER A 116 -5.03 -9.91 -9.61
CA SER A 116 -5.98 -9.89 -8.49
C SER A 116 -6.64 -11.26 -8.30
N ALA A 117 -7.03 -11.94 -9.40
CA ALA A 117 -7.60 -13.29 -9.32
C ALA A 117 -6.64 -14.29 -8.66
N ARG A 118 -5.34 -14.24 -8.96
CA ARG A 118 -4.34 -15.12 -8.32
C ARG A 118 -4.29 -14.97 -6.81
N VAL A 119 -4.51 -13.75 -6.29
CA VAL A 119 -4.50 -13.46 -4.86
C VAL A 119 -5.84 -13.81 -4.19
N TYR A 120 -6.96 -13.39 -4.80
CA TYR A 120 -8.26 -13.41 -4.15
C TYR A 120 -9.17 -14.57 -4.55
N LEU A 121 -8.87 -15.26 -5.65
CA LEU A 121 -9.68 -16.35 -6.20
C LEU A 121 -8.90 -17.67 -6.43
N PRO A 122 -7.84 -18.02 -5.68
CA PRO A 122 -7.07 -19.25 -5.94
C PRO A 122 -7.94 -20.51 -5.84
N GLU A 123 -8.93 -20.49 -4.96
CA GLU A 123 -9.93 -21.56 -4.75
C GLU A 123 -11.36 -21.07 -5.01
N GLY A 124 -11.51 -19.96 -5.77
CA GLY A 124 -12.78 -19.23 -5.91
C GLY A 124 -12.99 -18.17 -4.82
N ILE A 125 -14.23 -17.66 -4.69
CA ILE A 125 -14.53 -16.62 -3.71
C ILE A 125 -14.38 -17.18 -2.29
N PRO A 126 -13.54 -16.58 -1.42
CA PRO A 126 -13.37 -17.06 -0.06
C PRO A 126 -14.67 -16.90 0.74
N ALA A 127 -15.00 -17.88 1.57
CA ALA A 127 -16.13 -17.78 2.47
C ALA A 127 -15.88 -16.73 3.57
N GLY A 128 -16.93 -16.04 4.03
CA GLY A 128 -16.83 -15.21 5.22
C GLY A 128 -16.33 -16.03 6.41
N TRP A 129 -15.47 -15.43 7.23
CA TRP A 129 -14.78 -16.03 8.39
C TRP A 129 -13.77 -17.13 8.06
N SER A 130 -13.59 -17.50 6.78
CA SER A 130 -12.50 -18.38 6.38
C SER A 130 -11.14 -17.73 6.63
N ARG A 131 -10.12 -18.55 6.82
CA ARG A 131 -8.74 -18.06 6.95
C ARG A 131 -8.25 -17.60 5.58
N PHE A 132 -7.91 -16.33 5.47
CA PHE A 132 -7.33 -15.75 4.26
C PHE A 132 -5.87 -15.36 4.48
N THR A 133 -5.01 -15.68 3.52
CA THR A 133 -3.58 -15.33 3.50
C THR A 133 -3.25 -14.52 2.24
N ASN A 134 -2.19 -13.74 2.31
CA ASN A 134 -1.58 -13.04 1.19
C ASN A 134 -0.04 -13.13 1.32
N PRO A 135 0.56 -14.27 0.92
CA PRO A 135 1.99 -14.51 1.10
C PRO A 135 2.87 -13.53 0.32
N ASP A 136 2.42 -13.04 -0.84
CA ASP A 136 3.14 -12.03 -1.62
C ASP A 136 3.25 -10.69 -0.86
N LEU A 137 2.18 -10.29 -0.17
CA LEU A 137 2.19 -9.11 0.69
C LEU A 137 3.08 -9.31 1.91
N ALA A 138 3.06 -10.49 2.53
CA ALA A 138 3.96 -10.82 3.64
C ALA A 138 5.44 -10.75 3.21
N ALA A 139 5.77 -11.33 2.05
CA ALA A 139 7.11 -11.26 1.47
C ALA A 139 7.53 -9.81 1.18
N THR A 140 6.60 -8.98 0.71
CA THR A 140 6.85 -7.54 0.48
C THR A 140 7.19 -6.81 1.78
N TYR A 141 6.43 -7.02 2.86
CA TYR A 141 6.73 -6.43 4.17
C TYR A 141 8.09 -6.88 4.70
N ARG A 142 8.38 -8.19 4.65
CA ARG A 142 9.67 -8.73 5.11
C ARG A 142 10.84 -8.21 4.29
N LYS A 143 10.66 -8.03 2.97
CA LYS A 143 11.68 -7.41 2.13
C LYS A 143 11.90 -5.94 2.49
N LEU A 144 10.85 -5.14 2.71
CA LEU A 144 10.99 -3.77 3.20
C LEU A 144 11.77 -3.70 4.53
N VAL A 145 11.50 -4.62 5.46
CA VAL A 145 12.25 -4.73 6.72
C VAL A 145 13.72 -5.10 6.45
N ALA A 146 14.00 -6.02 5.52
CA ALA A 146 15.37 -6.38 5.16
C ALA A 146 16.15 -5.21 4.55
N GLU A 147 15.54 -4.45 3.63
CA GLU A 147 16.13 -3.24 3.04
C GLU A 147 16.38 -2.16 4.11
N SER A 148 15.42 -1.97 5.02
CA SER A 148 15.56 -1.09 6.18
C SER A 148 16.77 -1.48 7.04
N LYS A 149 16.94 -2.76 7.36
CA LYS A 149 18.10 -3.25 8.14
C LYS A 149 19.42 -3.08 7.38
N ALA A 150 19.43 -3.35 6.09
CA ALA A 150 20.62 -3.24 5.24
C ALA A 150 21.15 -1.80 5.15
N GLY A 151 20.27 -0.79 5.26
CA GLY A 151 20.67 0.62 5.35
C GLY A 151 21.54 0.97 6.56
N GLY A 152 21.46 0.19 7.66
CA GLY A 152 22.27 0.39 8.86
C GLY A 152 22.03 1.73 9.57
N GLY A 153 22.98 2.15 10.41
CA GLY A 153 22.94 3.46 11.08
C GLY A 153 21.94 3.56 12.25
N SER A 154 21.31 4.73 12.40
CA SER A 154 20.28 4.95 13.41
C SER A 154 18.95 4.31 13.01
N ARG A 155 17.98 4.26 13.93
CA ARG A 155 16.61 3.82 13.62
C ARG A 155 16.01 4.66 12.49
N GLU A 156 16.21 5.97 12.54
CA GLU A 156 15.73 6.92 11.54
C GLU A 156 16.35 6.63 10.17
N SER A 157 17.68 6.39 10.11
CA SER A 157 18.35 6.03 8.85
C SER A 157 17.82 4.72 8.25
N ARG A 158 17.47 3.73 9.08
CA ARG A 158 16.83 2.49 8.63
C ARG A 158 15.43 2.72 8.08
N ILE A 159 14.64 3.59 8.71
CA ILE A 159 13.31 3.97 8.20
C ILE A 159 13.46 4.70 6.86
N ASP A 160 14.40 5.62 6.73
CA ASP A 160 14.70 6.30 5.47
C ASP A 160 15.13 5.30 4.37
N ALA A 161 15.89 4.25 4.71
CA ALA A 161 16.24 3.19 3.77
C ALA A 161 15.01 2.39 3.29
N ALA A 162 14.04 2.12 4.17
CA ALA A 162 12.76 1.53 3.78
C ALA A 162 11.95 2.45 2.85
N VAL A 163 11.95 3.76 3.11
CA VAL A 163 11.34 4.77 2.21
C VAL A 163 11.99 4.71 0.82
N GLN A 164 13.33 4.65 0.75
CA GLN A 164 14.03 4.51 -0.53
C GLN A 164 13.69 3.20 -1.24
N ALA A 165 13.62 2.07 -0.52
CA ALA A 165 13.22 0.80 -1.10
C ALA A 165 11.80 0.82 -1.68
N PHE A 166 10.90 1.58 -1.06
CA PHE A 166 9.53 1.74 -1.54
C PHE A 166 9.43 2.66 -2.77
N TYR A 167 10.02 3.85 -2.70
CA TYR A 167 9.84 4.90 -3.72
C TYR A 167 10.86 4.87 -4.86
N SER A 168 12.01 4.24 -4.65
CA SER A 168 13.12 4.21 -5.61
C SER A 168 13.72 2.80 -5.78
N GLY A 169 13.15 1.80 -5.12
CA GLY A 169 13.65 0.42 -5.13
C GLY A 169 12.63 -0.57 -5.68
N PHE A 170 12.69 -1.80 -5.15
CA PHE A 170 11.98 -2.94 -5.73
C PHE A 170 10.45 -2.77 -5.82
N VAL A 171 9.84 -1.96 -4.94
CA VAL A 171 8.40 -1.68 -4.99
C VAL A 171 8.09 -0.74 -6.15
N ALA A 172 8.81 0.38 -6.27
CA ALA A 172 8.66 1.32 -7.37
C ALA A 172 8.89 0.64 -8.73
N GLU A 173 9.91 -0.22 -8.83
CA GLU A 173 10.16 -1.01 -10.03
C GLU A 173 9.00 -1.98 -10.35
N ALA A 174 8.41 -2.60 -9.33
CA ALA A 174 7.26 -3.50 -9.53
C ALA A 174 6.02 -2.73 -10.00
N ILE A 175 5.79 -1.52 -9.48
CA ILE A 175 4.73 -0.62 -9.91
C ILE A 175 4.98 -0.17 -11.36
N ASP A 176 6.17 0.29 -11.71
CA ASP A 176 6.50 0.71 -13.08
C ASP A 176 6.30 -0.44 -14.09
N ARG A 177 6.77 -1.65 -13.76
CA ARG A 177 6.52 -2.85 -14.60
C ARG A 177 5.05 -3.21 -14.73
N HIS A 178 4.23 -2.93 -13.71
CA HIS A 178 2.79 -3.21 -13.76
C HIS A 178 2.02 -2.17 -14.59
N CYS A 179 2.51 -0.93 -14.60
CA CYS A 179 1.84 0.19 -15.27
C CYS A 179 2.15 0.32 -16.77
N ARG A 180 3.14 -0.42 -17.28
CA ARG A 180 3.54 -0.46 -18.69
C ARG A 180 2.90 -1.64 -19.41
#